data_AF-A0A6N7GKT1-F1
#
_entry.id   AF-A0A6N7GKT1-F1
#
_cell.length_a   1.000
_cell.length_b   1.000
_cell.length_c   1.000
_cell.angle_alpha   90.00
_cell.angle_beta   90.00
_cell.angle_gamma   90.00
#
_symmetry.space_group_name_H-M   'P 1'
#
loop_
_entity.id
_entity.type
_entity.pdbx_description
1 polymer ?
#
loop_
_entity_poly.entity_id
_entity_poly.type
_entity_poly.pdbx_seq_one_letter_code
_entity_poly.pdbx_strand_id
1 'polypeptide(L)'
;MLGIRAGILGSLIAGTTLLQADIAAADFRICNNTGSRVGIALGYKDAEHWTTEGWWNLSARTCETILRGTLAARYYYIYAVDYDRSGEWAGKAYMCTREKEFTIRGTDDCLARGYDRTGFFEVDTAEQPSWTVQLTDSADQAPQQPLQSRVPLMPLPSTTGGKNTAPSFPARKN
;
A
#
# COMPACT_ATOMS: atom_id res chain seq x y z
N MET A 1 -12.33 16.99 -79.91
CA MET A 1 -11.89 16.09 -78.82
C MET A 1 -11.04 16.91 -77.86
N LEU A 2 -11.38 16.89 -76.56
CA LEU A 2 -10.53 17.02 -75.35
C LEU A 2 -9.59 18.26 -75.24
N GLY A 3 -9.52 19.08 -74.19
CA GLY A 3 -10.01 19.16 -72.80
C GLY A 3 -9.07 20.17 -72.08
N ILE A 4 -9.54 21.28 -71.46
CA ILE A 4 -9.90 21.43 -70.03
C ILE A 4 -8.72 20.98 -69.12
N ARG A 5 -8.14 21.73 -68.17
CA ARG A 5 -8.44 22.98 -67.43
C ARG A 5 -7.17 23.41 -66.65
N ALA A 6 -7.08 24.71 -66.32
CA ALA A 6 -6.13 25.28 -65.38
C ALA A 6 -6.18 24.59 -64.00
N GLY A 7 -5.03 24.14 -63.50
CA GLY A 7 -4.87 23.56 -62.17
C GLY A 7 -4.64 24.65 -61.12
N ILE A 8 -5.59 24.80 -60.20
CA ILE A 8 -5.52 25.70 -59.06
C ILE A 8 -4.57 25.11 -58.01
N LEU A 9 -3.53 25.85 -57.61
CA LEU A 9 -2.70 25.54 -56.45
C LEU A 9 -3.53 25.70 -55.17
N GLY A 10 -3.90 24.58 -54.54
CA GLY A 10 -4.42 24.55 -53.18
C GLY A 10 -3.38 23.94 -52.24
N SER A 11 -2.69 24.77 -51.46
CA SER A 11 -1.73 24.31 -50.46
C SER A 11 -2.46 24.03 -49.15
N LEU A 12 -2.78 22.77 -48.86
CA LEU A 12 -3.22 22.34 -47.54
C LEU A 12 -1.99 22.11 -46.66
N ILE A 13 -1.72 23.03 -45.74
CA ILE A 13 -0.78 22.81 -44.64
C ILE A 13 -1.50 21.94 -43.61
N ALA A 14 -1.32 20.62 -43.72
CA ALA A 14 -1.77 19.67 -42.71
C ALA A 14 -0.87 19.81 -41.47
N GLY A 15 -1.36 20.48 -40.44
CA GLY A 15 -0.68 20.59 -39.15
C GLY A 15 -0.60 19.24 -38.45
N THR A 16 0.58 18.62 -38.44
CA THR A 16 0.90 17.46 -37.60
C THR A 16 1.09 17.90 -36.16
N THR A 17 0.06 17.73 -35.34
CA THR A 17 0.18 17.78 -33.88
C THR A 17 0.89 16.51 -33.38
N LEU A 18 2.14 16.65 -32.97
CA LEU A 18 2.87 15.61 -32.25
C LEU A 18 2.24 15.45 -30.86
N LEU A 19 1.45 14.39 -30.65
CA LEU A 19 1.08 13.93 -29.31
C LEU A 19 2.34 13.33 -28.67
N GLN A 20 2.92 14.06 -27.71
CA GLN A 20 3.89 13.48 -26.78
C GLN A 20 3.13 12.50 -25.88
N ALA A 21 3.33 11.20 -26.10
CA ALA A 21 2.96 10.19 -25.13
C ALA A 21 3.94 10.30 -23.96
N ASP A 22 3.48 10.83 -22.82
CA ASP A 22 4.21 10.70 -21.57
C ASP A 22 4.38 9.21 -21.29
N ILE A 23 5.63 8.75 -21.26
CA ILE A 23 5.96 7.40 -20.81
C ILE A 23 5.48 7.33 -19.36
N ALA A 24 4.39 6.60 -19.13
CA ALA A 24 3.89 6.33 -17.79
C ALA A 24 4.98 5.55 -17.04
N ALA A 25 5.72 6.26 -16.18
CA ALA A 25 6.73 5.66 -15.33
C ALA A 25 6.03 4.74 -14.32
N ALA A 26 6.39 3.46 -14.37
CA ALA A 26 5.88 2.46 -13.47
C ALA A 26 6.69 2.53 -12.18
N ASP A 27 6.32 3.36 -11.20
CA ASP A 27 7.16 3.64 -10.02
C ASP A 27 6.46 3.26 -8.68
N PHE A 28 7.26 2.98 -7.64
CA PHE A 28 6.79 2.92 -6.25
C PHE A 28 6.94 4.30 -5.59
N ARG A 29 5.82 4.92 -5.24
CA ARG A 29 5.80 6.28 -4.67
C ARG A 29 5.23 6.28 -3.26
N ILE A 30 5.73 7.19 -2.43
CA ILE A 30 5.18 7.46 -1.11
C ILE A 30 4.89 8.95 -1.02
N CYS A 31 3.65 9.27 -0.67
CA CYS A 31 3.17 10.61 -0.42
C CYS A 31 3.05 10.86 1.08
N ASN A 32 3.85 11.78 1.59
CA ASN A 32 3.73 12.28 2.94
C ASN A 32 2.65 13.37 3.01
N ASN A 33 1.43 12.98 3.37
CA ASN A 33 0.31 13.90 3.60
C ASN A 33 0.21 14.28 5.08
N THR A 34 1.32 14.29 5.81
CA THR A 34 1.38 14.81 7.17
C THR A 34 1.92 16.25 7.18
N GLY A 35 1.83 16.90 8.34
CA GLY A 35 2.51 18.17 8.59
C GLY A 35 3.99 18.05 8.97
N SER A 36 4.48 16.82 9.14
CA SER A 36 5.82 16.53 9.67
C SER A 36 6.76 15.99 8.60
N ARG A 37 8.05 16.00 8.88
CA ARG A 37 9.03 15.20 8.13
C ARG A 37 8.93 13.74 8.54
N VAL A 38 9.00 12.87 7.55
CA VAL A 38 8.85 11.43 7.75
C VAL A 38 10.06 10.69 7.21
N GLY A 39 10.65 9.85 8.06
CA GLY A 39 11.66 8.87 7.66
C GLY A 39 11.02 7.58 7.20
N ILE A 40 11.48 7.02 6.09
CA ILE A 40 10.96 5.77 5.50
C ILE A 40 12.04 4.71 5.45
N ALA A 41 11.68 3.49 5.82
CA ALA A 41 12.37 2.27 5.44
C ALA A 41 11.44 1.38 4.61
N LEU A 42 12.00 0.67 3.63
CA LEU A 42 11.33 -0.22 2.70
C LEU A 42 11.93 -1.61 2.79
N GLY A 43 11.08 -2.61 2.93
CA GLY A 43 11.41 -4.02 2.79
C GLY A 43 10.73 -4.60 1.56
N TYR A 44 11.46 -5.41 0.81
CA TYR A 44 10.91 -6.17 -0.30
C TYR A 44 11.63 -7.51 -0.42
N LYS A 45 10.97 -8.46 -1.07
CA LYS A 45 11.58 -9.73 -1.41
C LYS A 45 11.96 -9.69 -2.89
N ASP A 46 13.23 -9.91 -3.18
CA ASP A 46 13.65 -10.23 -4.54
C ASP A 46 13.42 -11.72 -4.83
N ALA A 47 13.96 -12.25 -5.93
CA ALA A 47 13.76 -13.64 -6.34
C ALA A 47 14.20 -14.66 -5.28
N GLU A 48 15.17 -14.31 -4.43
CA GLU A 48 15.84 -15.28 -3.54
C GLU A 48 15.94 -14.80 -2.10
N HIS A 49 16.01 -13.49 -1.86
CA HIS A 49 16.33 -12.90 -0.57
C HIS A 49 15.39 -11.76 -0.19
N TRP A 50 15.23 -11.59 1.12
CA TRP A 50 14.65 -10.38 1.68
C TRP A 50 15.70 -9.28 1.71
N THR A 51 15.32 -8.07 1.31
CA THR A 51 16.16 -6.88 1.39
C THR A 51 15.38 -5.77 2.09
N THR A 52 16.02 -5.10 3.05
CA THR A 52 15.52 -3.87 3.66
C THR A 52 16.47 -2.71 3.40
N GLU A 53 15.88 -1.56 3.11
CA GLU A 53 16.57 -0.32 2.78
C GLU A 53 15.94 0.86 3.52
N GLY A 54 16.71 1.91 3.74
CA GLY A 54 16.31 3.13 4.44
C GLY A 54 17.54 3.99 4.72
N TRP A 55 17.48 5.23 5.20
CA TRP A 55 16.30 6.03 5.46
C TRP A 55 16.09 7.02 4.32
N TRP A 56 14.92 7.00 3.69
CA TRP A 56 14.49 8.12 2.87
C TRP A 56 13.83 9.18 3.73
N ASN A 57 14.13 10.44 3.49
CA ASN A 57 13.55 11.55 4.25
C ASN A 57 12.57 12.32 3.36
N LEU A 58 11.30 12.28 3.72
CA LEU A 58 10.22 12.94 2.99
C LEU A 58 9.79 14.20 3.74
N SER A 59 9.81 15.32 3.03
CA SER A 59 9.30 16.59 3.56
C SER A 59 7.77 16.55 3.72
N ALA A 60 7.24 17.38 4.60
CA ALA A 60 5.79 17.53 4.76
C ALA A 60 5.11 17.88 3.43
N ARG A 61 3.97 17.26 3.15
CA ARG A 61 3.15 17.50 1.93
C ARG A 61 3.88 17.23 0.61
N THR A 62 4.83 16.30 0.59
CA THR A 62 5.57 15.92 -0.63
C THR A 62 5.38 14.44 -0.97
N CYS A 63 5.54 14.11 -2.25
CA CYS A 63 5.54 12.73 -2.73
C CYS A 63 6.88 12.40 -3.37
N GLU A 64 7.53 11.35 -2.87
CA GLU A 64 8.81 10.88 -3.39
C GLU A 64 8.69 9.52 -4.05
N THR A 65 9.58 9.27 -5.01
CA THR A 65 9.69 7.96 -5.67
C THR A 65 10.76 7.15 -4.98
N ILE A 66 10.35 6.07 -4.31
CA ILE A 66 11.25 5.22 -3.51
C ILE A 66 11.91 4.17 -4.39
N LEU A 67 11.13 3.51 -5.25
CA LEU A 67 11.64 2.60 -6.28
C LEU A 67 11.24 3.10 -7.66
N ARG A 68 12.21 3.09 -8.57
CA ARG A 68 12.02 3.47 -9.98
C ARG A 68 11.80 2.22 -10.82
N GLY A 69 10.89 2.31 -11.79
CA GLY A 69 10.65 1.23 -12.73
C GLY A 69 9.75 0.11 -12.19
N THR A 70 9.32 -0.76 -13.10
CA THR A 70 8.22 -1.71 -12.88
C THR A 70 8.43 -2.55 -11.62
N LEU A 71 7.41 -2.56 -10.76
CA LEU A 71 7.42 -3.35 -9.53
C LEU A 71 7.53 -4.85 -9.84
N ALA A 72 8.58 -5.49 -9.32
CA ALA A 72 8.82 -6.91 -9.52
C ALA A 72 8.05 -7.80 -8.52
N ALA A 73 7.69 -7.25 -7.36
CA ALA A 73 6.95 -7.94 -6.31
C ALA A 73 5.52 -7.38 -6.15
N ARG A 74 4.62 -8.22 -5.63
CA ARG A 74 3.27 -7.83 -5.22
C ARG A 74 3.22 -7.17 -3.83
N TYR A 75 4.07 -7.64 -2.92
CA TYR A 75 4.08 -7.19 -1.53
C TYR A 75 5.33 -6.36 -1.26
N TYR A 76 5.10 -5.17 -0.74
CA TYR A 76 6.15 -4.30 -0.20
C TYR A 76 5.86 -4.02 1.26
N TYR A 77 6.91 -3.83 2.05
CA TYR A 77 6.83 -3.64 3.49
C TYR A 77 7.39 -2.28 3.80
N ILE A 78 6.68 -1.48 4.58
CA ILE A 78 7.12 -0.12 4.89
C ILE A 78 7.16 0.06 6.40
N TYR A 79 8.19 0.75 6.87
CA TYR A 79 8.21 1.34 8.19
C TYR A 79 8.44 2.84 8.02
N ALA A 80 7.68 3.65 8.74
CA ALA A 80 7.84 5.10 8.69
C ALA A 80 7.85 5.70 10.08
N VAL A 81 8.60 6.78 10.26
CA VAL A 81 8.77 7.50 11.53
C VAL A 81 8.50 8.98 11.33
N ASP A 82 7.60 9.55 12.11
CA ASP A 82 7.35 11.00 12.18
C ASP A 82 8.44 11.62 13.08
N TYR A 83 9.36 12.34 12.46
CA TYR A 83 10.51 12.92 13.16
C TYR A 83 10.14 14.12 14.05
N ASP A 84 8.97 14.72 13.86
CA ASP A 84 8.59 15.95 14.55
C ASP A 84 7.59 15.68 15.70
N ARG A 85 6.76 14.63 15.59
CA ARG A 85 5.73 14.26 16.58
C ARG A 85 5.94 12.90 17.27
N SER A 86 7.05 12.21 16.98
CA SER A 86 7.41 10.91 17.58
C SER A 86 6.34 9.83 17.38
N GLY A 87 5.71 9.80 16.21
CA GLY A 87 4.78 8.76 15.77
C GLY A 87 5.44 7.79 14.81
N GLU A 88 4.85 6.61 14.61
CA GLU A 88 5.35 5.63 13.64
C GLU A 88 4.23 4.92 12.87
N TRP A 89 4.51 4.59 11.62
CA TRP A 89 3.72 3.64 10.83
C TRP A 89 4.44 2.30 10.89
N ALA A 90 3.98 1.45 11.81
CA ALA A 90 4.53 0.13 12.06
C ALA A 90 3.52 -0.98 11.73
N GLY A 91 4.03 -2.20 11.55
CA GLY A 91 3.21 -3.39 11.33
C GLY A 91 3.82 -4.64 11.96
N LYS A 92 3.37 -5.81 11.47
CA LYS A 92 3.70 -7.11 12.07
C LYS A 92 4.84 -7.85 11.35
N ALA A 93 5.30 -7.34 10.20
CA ALA A 93 6.37 -7.96 9.44
C ALA A 93 7.72 -7.50 10.00
N TYR A 94 8.35 -8.33 10.83
CA TYR A 94 9.61 -7.97 11.47
C TYR A 94 10.80 -8.12 10.51
N MET A 95 11.58 -7.05 10.37
CA MET A 95 12.78 -7.02 9.55
C MET A 95 13.89 -6.20 10.21
N CYS A 96 15.10 -6.26 9.65
CA CYS A 96 16.26 -5.59 10.21
C CYS A 96 16.36 -4.13 9.75
N THR A 97 16.68 -3.21 10.66
CA THR A 97 16.96 -1.80 10.39
C THR A 97 18.20 -1.32 11.15
N ARG A 98 18.65 -0.09 10.88
CA ARG A 98 19.72 0.58 11.65
C ARG A 98 19.50 2.09 11.65
N GLU A 99 20.22 2.80 12.52
CA GLU A 99 20.04 4.25 12.73
C GLU A 99 20.37 5.11 11.50
N LYS A 100 21.42 4.77 10.75
CA LYS A 100 21.86 5.50 9.55
C LYS A 100 21.32 4.86 8.28
N GLU A 101 21.52 5.51 7.13
CA GLU A 101 21.21 4.93 5.82
C GLU A 101 21.83 3.52 5.65
N PHE A 102 21.08 2.64 5.00
CA PHE A 102 21.26 1.21 5.01
C PHE A 102 20.63 0.49 3.84
N THR A 103 21.28 -0.63 3.54
CA THR A 103 20.75 -1.77 2.79
C THR A 103 21.15 -3.02 3.57
N ILE A 104 20.20 -3.86 3.95
CA ILE A 104 20.45 -5.09 4.72
C ILE A 104 19.76 -6.24 3.99
N ARG A 105 20.50 -7.31 3.74
CA ARG A 105 19.96 -8.56 3.19
C ARG A 105 19.65 -9.54 4.33
N GLY A 106 18.52 -10.22 4.22
CA GLY A 106 18.02 -11.18 5.20
C GLY A 106 17.37 -10.53 6.41
N THR A 107 16.32 -11.17 6.92
CA THR A 107 15.50 -10.71 8.06
C THR A 107 15.83 -11.42 9.37
N ASP A 108 16.75 -12.38 9.32
CA ASP A 108 17.09 -13.22 10.46
C ASP A 108 18.20 -12.61 11.32
N ASP A 109 18.16 -12.95 12.61
CA ASP A 109 19.18 -12.62 13.61
C ASP A 109 19.59 -11.13 13.67
N CYS A 110 18.65 -10.20 13.42
CA CYS A 110 18.94 -8.76 13.35
C CYS A 110 19.79 -8.28 14.53
N LEU A 111 19.37 -8.57 15.77
CA LEU A 111 20.06 -8.14 16.98
C LEU A 111 21.48 -8.72 17.10
N ALA A 112 21.66 -10.02 16.78
CA ALA A 112 22.97 -10.66 16.83
C ALA A 112 23.92 -10.12 15.75
N ARG A 113 23.37 -9.59 14.65
CA ARG A 113 24.09 -8.92 13.56
C ARG A 113 24.32 -7.43 13.83
N GLY A 114 23.86 -6.90 14.97
CA GLY A 114 24.00 -5.49 15.33
C GLY A 114 22.98 -4.55 14.68
N TYR A 115 21.84 -5.08 14.25
CA TYR A 115 20.70 -4.34 13.69
C TYR A 115 19.53 -4.33 14.66
N ASP A 116 18.63 -3.38 14.47
CA ASP A 116 17.37 -3.31 15.19
C ASP A 116 16.33 -4.22 14.54
N ARG A 117 15.40 -4.73 15.35
CA ARG A 117 14.26 -5.53 14.87
C ARG A 117 13.02 -4.66 14.85
N THR A 118 12.59 -4.27 13.66
CA THR A 118 11.51 -3.30 13.45
C THR A 118 10.33 -3.94 12.74
N GLY A 119 9.11 -3.54 13.10
CA GLY A 119 7.87 -4.05 12.51
C GLY A 119 7.40 -3.19 11.33
N PHE A 120 7.39 -3.75 10.14
CA PHE A 120 6.92 -3.10 8.91
C PHE A 120 5.43 -3.42 8.67
N PHE A 121 4.68 -2.48 8.11
CA PHE A 121 3.33 -2.72 7.61
C PHE A 121 3.40 -3.18 6.16
N GLU A 122 2.53 -4.13 5.82
CA GLU A 122 2.46 -4.72 4.48
C GLU A 122 1.60 -3.86 3.55
N VAL A 123 2.05 -3.72 2.31
CA VAL A 123 1.37 -3.06 1.22
C VAL A 123 1.19 -4.07 0.09
N ASP A 124 -0.05 -4.43 -0.19
CA ASP A 124 -0.42 -5.25 -1.36
C ASP A 124 -0.66 -4.34 -2.57
N THR A 125 0.22 -4.42 -3.57
CA THR A 125 0.09 -3.64 -4.81
C THR A 125 -0.89 -4.28 -5.81
N ALA A 126 -1.46 -5.43 -5.48
CA ALA A 126 -2.32 -6.23 -6.35
C ALA A 126 -1.68 -6.50 -7.73
N GLU A 127 -0.35 -6.71 -7.75
CA GLU A 127 0.46 -6.96 -8.96
C GLU A 127 0.47 -5.79 -9.95
N GLN A 128 0.15 -4.58 -9.49
CA GLN A 128 0.21 -3.40 -10.33
C GLN A 128 1.67 -2.98 -10.58
N PRO A 129 1.99 -2.53 -11.81
CA PRO A 129 3.35 -2.15 -12.18
C PRO A 129 3.83 -0.87 -11.49
N SER A 130 2.91 -0.07 -10.94
CA SER A 130 3.19 1.10 -10.11
C SER A 130 2.23 1.15 -8.93
N TRP A 131 2.66 1.80 -7.85
CA TRP A 131 1.84 1.94 -6.65
C TRP A 131 2.20 3.22 -5.90
N THR A 132 1.21 3.83 -5.24
CA THR A 132 1.44 5.01 -4.38
C THR A 132 0.85 4.78 -3.01
N VAL A 133 1.68 4.88 -1.98
CA VAL A 133 1.27 4.84 -0.57
C VAL A 133 1.03 6.26 -0.07
N GLN A 134 -0.07 6.46 0.64
CA GLN A 134 -0.42 7.74 1.25
C GLN A 134 -0.20 7.64 2.76
N LEU A 135 0.73 8.42 3.30
CA LEU A 135 0.93 8.53 4.74
C LEU A 135 0.13 9.70 5.27
N THR A 136 -0.81 9.41 6.16
CA THR A 136 -1.63 10.41 6.86
C THR A 136 -1.36 10.34 8.35
N ASP A 137 -1.73 11.42 9.06
CA ASP A 137 -1.58 11.49 10.51
C ASP A 137 -2.29 10.29 11.16
N SER A 138 -1.66 9.70 12.18
CA SER A 138 -2.07 8.41 12.78
C SER A 138 -3.48 8.38 13.40
N ALA A 139 -4.19 9.50 13.43
CA ALA A 139 -5.62 9.54 13.71
C ALA A 139 -6.47 8.80 12.64
N ASP A 140 -5.94 8.62 11.43
CA ASP A 140 -6.64 8.00 10.29
C ASP A 140 -6.16 6.58 9.96
N GLN A 141 -5.16 6.06 10.67
CA GLN A 141 -4.68 4.68 10.49
C GLN A 141 -5.54 3.71 11.29
N ALA A 142 -6.75 3.42 10.80
CA ALA A 142 -7.34 2.13 11.10
C ALA A 142 -6.35 1.05 10.61
N PRO A 143 -5.99 0.05 11.43
CA PRO A 143 -5.37 -1.16 10.90
C PRO A 143 -6.27 -1.61 9.75
N GLN A 144 -5.70 -1.86 8.57
CA GLN A 144 -6.42 -2.58 7.53
C GLN A 144 -6.74 -3.97 8.10
N GLN A 145 -7.82 -4.06 8.86
CA GLN A 145 -8.58 -5.29 8.93
C GLN A 145 -8.89 -5.58 7.46
N PRO A 146 -8.50 -6.75 6.92
CA PRO A 146 -9.09 -7.19 5.68
C PRO A 146 -10.59 -7.03 5.85
N LEU A 147 -11.24 -6.49 4.82
CA LEU A 147 -12.67 -6.27 4.74
C LEU A 147 -13.40 -7.63 4.82
N GLN A 148 -13.28 -8.35 5.93
CA GLN A 148 -13.85 -9.65 6.13
C GLN A 148 -15.29 -9.42 6.55
N SER A 149 -16.16 -9.78 5.61
CA SER A 149 -17.58 -10.08 5.80
C SER A 149 -18.54 -8.91 6.01
N ARG A 150 -18.77 -8.11 4.96
CA ARG A 150 -20.16 -7.72 4.66
C ARG A 150 -20.86 -8.90 3.99
N VAL A 151 -21.14 -9.96 4.75
CA VAL A 151 -22.20 -10.89 4.36
C VAL A 151 -23.51 -10.19 4.71
N PRO A 152 -24.45 -9.97 3.78
CA PRO A 152 -25.78 -9.51 4.13
C PRO A 152 -26.37 -10.53 5.11
N LEU A 153 -26.62 -10.10 6.35
CA LEU A 153 -27.36 -10.90 7.32
C LEU A 153 -28.74 -11.18 6.74
N MET A 154 -28.93 -12.37 6.18
CA MET A 154 -30.26 -12.84 5.80
C MET A 154 -31.11 -12.87 7.08
N PRO A 155 -32.32 -12.29 7.10
CA PRO A 155 -33.19 -12.40 8.26
C PRO A 155 -33.55 -13.87 8.50
N LEU A 156 -33.32 -14.37 9.71
CA LEU A 156 -33.87 -15.66 10.14
C LEU A 156 -35.41 -15.59 10.11
N PRO A 157 -36.09 -16.66 9.65
CA PRO A 157 -37.54 -16.75 9.81
C PRO A 157 -37.91 -16.91 11.28
N SER A 158 -38.83 -16.05 11.72
CA SER A 158 -39.47 -16.05 13.03
C SER A 158 -40.22 -17.37 13.27
N THR A 159 -39.72 -18.21 14.18
CA THR A 159 -40.52 -19.33 14.70
C THR A 159 -41.41 -18.84 15.83
N THR A 160 -42.65 -18.54 15.47
CA THR A 160 -43.79 -18.35 16.37
C THR A 160 -44.08 -19.62 17.16
N GLY A 161 -44.22 -19.48 18.47
CA GLY A 161 -45.26 -20.18 19.24
C GLY A 161 -44.87 -21.51 19.88
N GLY A 162 -44.88 -21.54 21.22
CA GLY A 162 -44.84 -22.79 21.99
C GLY A 162 -44.72 -22.57 23.49
N LYS A 163 -45.77 -22.05 24.14
CA LYS A 163 -45.95 -22.18 25.60
C LYS A 163 -45.94 -23.67 25.93
N ASN A 164 -45.02 -24.14 26.77
CA ASN A 164 -45.21 -25.38 27.51
C ASN A 164 -44.74 -25.20 28.96
N THR A 165 -45.76 -25.11 29.80
CA THR A 165 -45.81 -25.29 31.26
C THR A 165 -44.81 -26.29 31.81
N ALA A 166 -44.04 -25.84 32.81
CA ALA A 166 -43.29 -26.71 33.70
C ALA A 166 -44.24 -27.47 34.64
N PRO A 167 -44.05 -28.78 34.86
CA PRO A 167 -44.56 -29.44 36.05
C PRO A 167 -43.47 -29.54 37.11
N SER A 168 -43.75 -28.94 38.26
CA SER A 168 -43.10 -29.21 39.55
C SER A 168 -43.28 -30.68 39.93
N PHE A 169 -42.28 -31.32 40.59
CA PHE A 169 -42.43 -32.34 41.67
C PHE A 169 -41.06 -32.90 42.11
N PRO A 170 -40.93 -33.55 43.30
CA PRO A 170 -40.11 -33.01 44.39
C PRO A 170 -38.83 -33.81 44.71
N ALA A 171 -38.06 -33.25 45.66
CA ALA A 171 -36.86 -33.80 46.26
C ALA A 171 -36.97 -35.26 46.71
N ARG A 172 -35.90 -36.04 46.49
CA ARG A 172 -35.68 -37.34 47.12
C ARG A 172 -34.25 -37.43 47.67
N LYS A 173 -34.18 -37.52 49.00
CA LYS A 173 -33.02 -37.98 49.78
C LYS A 173 -32.48 -39.31 49.24
N ASN A 174 -31.16 -39.41 49.08
CA ASN A 174 -30.37 -40.42 49.79
C ASN A 174 -28.91 -39.98 49.86
#